data_AF-A0A354QAD7-F1
#
_entry.id   AF-A0A354QAD7-F1
#
_cell.length_a   1.000
_cell.length_b   1.000
_cell.length_c   1.000
_cell.angle_alpha   90.00
_cell.angle_beta   90.00
_cell.angle_gamma   90.00
#
_symmetry.space_group_name_H-M   'P 1'
#
loop_
_entity.id
_entity.type
_entity.pdbx_description
1 polymer ?
#
loop_
_entity_poly.entity_id
_entity_poly.type
_entity_poly.pdbx_seq_one_letter_code
_entity_poly.pdbx_strand_id
1 'polypeptide(L)'
;PGSHKQSIRKHEDTFAENNILTRGQVVKDVDKSKAVDLILKPGEMSIHHGAAIHGSKPNKSKQRRIGFSLQSYMTPSVEQIVGKNIWMHIRGKKRQDRDGMRLYRPQYDMDSRSVSQRKFADENYSHILYNGSKIKRKY
;
A
#
# COMPACT_ATOMS: atom_id res chain seq x y z
N PRO A 1 -17.37 4.30 7.02
CA PRO A 1 -16.66 4.46 8.32
C PRO A 1 -16.75 3.19 9.18
N GLY A 2 -15.78 2.93 10.06
CA GLY A 2 -15.83 1.80 11.01
C GLY A 2 -15.55 0.40 10.43
N SER A 3 -15.41 0.25 9.11
CA SER A 3 -15.17 -1.04 8.43
C SER A 3 -13.91 -1.77 8.91
N HIS A 4 -12.91 -1.04 9.41
CA HIS A 4 -11.68 -1.60 9.97
C HIS A 4 -11.87 -2.41 11.26
N LYS A 5 -13.02 -2.29 11.93
CA LYS A 5 -13.35 -3.05 13.15
C LYS A 5 -13.81 -4.47 12.86
N GLN A 6 -14.10 -4.77 11.59
CA GLN A 6 -14.49 -6.10 11.13
C GLN A 6 -13.24 -6.91 10.76
N SER A 7 -13.39 -8.21 10.60
CA SER A 7 -12.34 -9.03 9.99
C SER A 7 -12.03 -8.56 8.57
N ILE A 8 -10.80 -8.83 8.10
CA ILE A 8 -10.40 -8.54 6.72
C ILE A 8 -11.35 -9.28 5.79
N ARG A 9 -12.11 -8.53 4.99
CA ARG A 9 -13.05 -9.11 4.02
C ARG A 9 -12.31 -9.76 2.86
N LYS A 10 -12.91 -10.81 2.31
CA LYS A 10 -12.41 -11.47 1.10
C LYS A 10 -12.34 -10.46 -0.05
N HIS A 11 -11.19 -10.42 -0.71
CA HIS A 11 -10.99 -9.68 -1.95
C HIS A 11 -11.04 -10.67 -3.12
N GLU A 12 -11.74 -10.29 -4.18
CA GLU A 12 -11.76 -11.04 -5.43
C GLU A 12 -10.84 -10.37 -6.44
N ASP A 13 -9.96 -11.14 -7.06
CA ASP A 13 -9.12 -10.68 -8.15
C ASP A 13 -9.93 -10.67 -9.45
N THR A 14 -10.23 -9.49 -9.97
CA THR A 14 -10.99 -9.37 -11.22
C THR A 14 -10.09 -9.22 -12.44
N PHE A 15 -8.85 -8.74 -12.24
CA PHE A 15 -7.98 -8.31 -13.34
C PHE A 15 -8.73 -7.43 -14.36
N ALA A 16 -9.61 -6.53 -13.88
CA ALA A 16 -10.24 -5.53 -14.74
C ALA A 16 -9.16 -4.65 -15.40
N GLU A 17 -9.32 -4.36 -16.68
CA GLU A 17 -8.38 -3.57 -17.49
C GLU A 17 -8.24 -2.15 -16.94
N ASN A 18 -9.36 -1.52 -16.58
CA ASN A 18 -9.43 -0.14 -16.10
C ASN A 18 -9.31 -0.04 -14.57
N ASN A 19 -8.56 -0.93 -13.93
CA ASN A 19 -8.30 -0.90 -12.49
C ASN A 19 -6.81 -0.75 -12.22
N ILE A 20 -6.44 0.28 -11.44
CA ILE A 20 -5.06 0.60 -11.08
C ILE A 20 -4.43 -0.45 -10.15
N LEU A 21 -5.26 -1.22 -9.44
CA LEU A 21 -4.77 -2.28 -8.57
C LEU A 21 -4.21 -3.43 -9.42
N THR A 22 -3.02 -3.92 -9.04
CA THR A 22 -2.23 -4.90 -9.80
C THR A 22 -2.96 -6.23 -10.04
N ARG A 23 -3.95 -6.57 -9.20
CA ARG A 23 -4.85 -7.73 -9.35
C ARG A 23 -6.32 -7.35 -9.59
N GLY A 24 -6.61 -6.06 -9.72
CA GLY A 24 -7.97 -5.55 -9.86
C GLY A 24 -8.87 -5.94 -8.69
N GLN A 25 -8.37 -5.91 -7.45
CA GLN A 25 -9.10 -6.45 -6.30
C GLN A 25 -10.40 -5.69 -6.04
N VAL A 26 -11.46 -6.43 -5.70
CA VAL A 26 -12.77 -5.89 -5.31
C VAL A 26 -13.27 -6.58 -4.05
N VAL A 27 -13.90 -5.81 -3.15
CA VAL A 27 -14.69 -6.32 -2.04
C VAL A 27 -16.18 -6.20 -2.40
N LYS A 28 -16.90 -7.31 -2.33
CA LYS A 28 -18.35 -7.37 -2.62
C LYS A 28 -19.20 -6.87 -1.44
N ASP A 29 -20.47 -6.59 -1.72
CA ASP A 29 -21.50 -6.30 -0.71
C ASP A 29 -21.09 -5.17 0.25
N VAL A 30 -20.54 -4.09 -0.30
CA VAL A 30 -20.24 -2.87 0.44
C VAL A 30 -21.45 -1.95 0.32
N ASP A 31 -22.07 -1.62 1.45
CA ASP A 31 -23.13 -0.63 1.53
C ASP A 31 -22.58 0.77 1.26
N LYS A 32 -22.71 1.21 0.00
CA LYS A 32 -22.19 2.49 -0.47
C LYS A 32 -22.93 3.69 0.13
N SER A 33 -24.13 3.52 0.68
CA SER A 33 -24.87 4.61 1.33
C SER A 33 -24.19 5.10 2.61
N LYS A 34 -23.38 4.23 3.23
CA LYS A 34 -22.57 4.52 4.42
C LYS A 34 -21.16 5.02 4.09
N ALA A 35 -20.81 5.13 2.81
CA ALA A 35 -19.52 5.67 2.40
C ALA A 35 -19.49 7.18 2.63
N VAL A 36 -18.30 7.70 2.92
CA VAL A 36 -18.06 9.14 3.04
C VAL A 36 -16.98 9.53 2.05
N ASP A 37 -17.15 10.69 1.42
CA ASP A 37 -16.14 11.22 0.51
C ASP A 37 -14.96 11.79 1.31
N LEU A 38 -13.76 11.52 0.83
CA LEU A 38 -12.53 12.06 1.37
C LEU A 38 -12.07 13.22 0.48
N ILE A 39 -12.46 14.43 0.85
CA ILE A 39 -12.13 15.66 0.13
C ILE A 39 -10.95 16.33 0.80
N LEU A 40 -9.89 16.58 0.02
CA LEU A 40 -8.64 17.17 0.50
C LEU A 40 -8.20 18.31 -0.42
N LYS A 41 -7.64 19.36 0.16
CA LYS A 41 -6.89 20.41 -0.53
C LYS A 41 -5.43 19.98 -0.75
N PRO A 42 -4.70 20.60 -1.69
CA PRO A 42 -3.26 20.39 -1.82
C PRO A 42 -2.53 20.61 -0.49
N GLY A 43 -1.73 19.63 -0.08
CA GLY A 43 -0.98 19.66 1.19
C GLY A 43 -1.71 19.01 2.38
N GLU A 44 -3.02 18.76 2.29
CA GLU A 44 -3.74 18.01 3.31
C GLU A 44 -3.49 16.50 3.19
N MET A 45 -3.67 15.79 4.30
CA MET A 45 -3.49 14.35 4.36
C MET A 45 -4.65 13.65 5.07
N SER A 46 -4.85 12.38 4.71
CA SER A 46 -5.71 11.46 5.43
C SER A 46 -4.90 10.33 6.02
N ILE A 47 -5.21 9.93 7.25
CA ILE A 47 -4.66 8.73 7.87
C ILE A 47 -5.82 7.75 8.06
N HIS A 48 -5.65 6.51 7.59
CA HIS A 48 -6.65 5.46 7.75
C HIS A 48 -5.99 4.13 8.09
N HIS A 49 -6.74 3.29 8.80
CA HIS A 49 -6.31 1.94 9.14
C HIS A 49 -6.22 1.07 7.88
N GLY A 50 -5.22 0.18 7.79
CA GLY A 50 -5.00 -0.66 6.59
C GLY A 50 -6.18 -1.59 6.24
N ALA A 51 -7.01 -1.94 7.24
CA ALA A 51 -8.24 -2.73 7.04
C ALA A 51 -9.49 -1.88 6.69
N ALA A 52 -9.38 -0.55 6.60
CA ALA A 52 -10.52 0.28 6.22
C ALA A 52 -10.85 0.06 4.74
N ILE A 53 -12.06 -0.43 4.45
CA ILE A 53 -12.55 -0.55 3.06
C ILE A 53 -12.64 0.84 2.45
N HIS A 54 -11.93 1.04 1.35
CA HIS A 54 -11.91 2.29 0.58
C HIS A 54 -11.80 1.99 -0.92
N GLY A 55 -12.10 3.00 -1.74
CA GLY A 55 -11.99 2.91 -3.19
C GLY A 55 -12.15 4.29 -3.83
N SER A 56 -11.98 4.37 -5.15
CA SER A 56 -12.15 5.62 -5.88
C SER A 56 -13.01 5.47 -7.12
N LYS A 57 -13.79 6.51 -7.42
CA LYS A 57 -14.51 6.64 -8.69
C LYS A 57 -13.55 7.08 -9.82
N PRO A 58 -13.91 6.86 -11.09
CA PRO A 58 -13.18 7.41 -12.23
C PRO A 58 -13.03 8.93 -12.13
N ASN A 59 -11.87 9.45 -12.54
CA ASN A 59 -11.66 10.88 -12.66
C ASN A 59 -12.31 11.38 -13.95
N LYS A 60 -13.36 12.20 -13.84
CA LYS A 60 -14.09 12.80 -14.97
C LYS A 60 -13.66 14.25 -15.28
N SER A 61 -12.69 14.79 -14.54
CA SER A 61 -12.19 16.14 -14.76
C SER A 61 -11.12 16.18 -15.85
N LYS A 62 -10.79 17.38 -16.33
CA LYS A 62 -9.68 17.62 -17.26
C LYS A 62 -8.30 17.67 -16.58
N GLN A 63 -8.23 17.50 -15.25
CA GLN A 63 -7.00 17.62 -14.47
C GLN A 63 -6.61 16.29 -13.85
N ARG A 64 -5.30 16.06 -13.66
CA ARG A 64 -4.81 14.85 -12.97
C ARG A 64 -5.05 14.97 -11.46
N ARG A 65 -5.57 13.90 -10.86
CA ARG A 65 -5.56 13.72 -9.40
C ARG A 65 -4.26 13.04 -8.99
N ILE A 66 -3.39 13.74 -8.27
CA ILE A 66 -2.10 13.23 -7.80
C ILE A 66 -2.18 13.03 -6.29
N GLY A 67 -1.92 11.82 -5.83
CA GLY A 67 -1.83 11.50 -4.41
C GLY A 67 -0.53 10.75 -4.15
N PHE A 68 0.06 10.98 -2.98
CA PHE A 68 1.25 10.27 -2.51
C PHE A 68 0.90 9.52 -1.23
N SER A 69 1.10 8.21 -1.24
CA SER A 69 0.83 7.36 -0.07
C SER A 69 2.12 6.84 0.53
N LEU A 70 2.29 7.07 1.84
CA LEU A 70 3.33 6.42 2.64
C LEU A 70 2.70 5.23 3.35
N GLN A 71 3.04 4.02 2.88
CA GLN A 71 2.49 2.77 3.41
C GLN A 71 3.64 1.78 3.66
N SER A 72 3.75 1.12 4.82
CA SER A 72 2.98 1.28 6.06
C SER A 72 3.86 1.81 7.20
N TYR A 73 3.29 2.61 8.11
CA TYR A 73 3.91 2.95 9.39
C TYR A 73 3.52 1.89 10.43
N MET A 74 4.51 1.21 11.00
CA MET A 74 4.29 0.07 11.88
C MET A 74 5.22 0.10 13.09
N THR A 75 4.75 -0.41 14.23
CA THR A 75 5.58 -0.59 15.42
C THR A 75 6.56 -1.76 15.22
N PRO A 76 7.65 -1.85 16.01
CA PRO A 76 8.58 -2.98 15.94
C PRO A 76 7.96 -4.36 16.21
N SER A 77 6.76 -4.43 16.81
CA SER A 77 6.05 -5.68 17.09
C SER A 77 5.27 -6.23 15.88
N VAL A 78 5.27 -5.52 14.74
CA VAL A 78 4.60 -5.97 13.52
C VAL A 78 5.57 -6.73 12.62
N GLU A 79 5.10 -7.89 12.18
CA GLU A 79 5.86 -8.81 11.32
C GLU A 79 5.19 -8.99 9.96
N GLN A 80 6.03 -9.09 8.93
CA GLN A 80 5.62 -9.41 7.58
C GLN A 80 5.55 -10.94 7.45
N ILE A 81 4.37 -11.48 7.18
CA ILE A 81 4.15 -12.94 7.09
C ILE A 81 4.35 -13.51 5.67
N VAL A 82 4.47 -12.64 4.67
CA VAL A 82 4.73 -13.01 3.26
C VAL A 82 5.88 -12.15 2.75
N GLY A 83 6.93 -12.76 2.21
CA GLY A 83 8.13 -12.02 1.80
C GLY A 83 8.93 -11.49 3.01
N LYS A 84 9.89 -10.61 2.74
CA LYS A 84 10.84 -10.09 3.72
C LYS A 84 10.30 -8.84 4.41
N ASN A 85 10.60 -8.68 5.69
CA ASN A 85 10.32 -7.45 6.43
C ASN A 85 11.34 -6.37 6.07
N ILE A 86 10.97 -5.45 5.17
CA ILE A 86 11.83 -4.35 4.70
C ILE A 86 11.34 -3.03 5.28
N TRP A 87 12.21 -2.26 5.91
CA TRP A 87 11.78 -1.09 6.70
C TRP A 87 12.81 0.04 6.74
N MET A 88 12.32 1.27 6.87
CA MET A 88 13.13 2.43 7.21
C MET A 88 12.78 2.89 8.63
N HIS A 89 13.79 3.12 9.47
CA HIS A 89 13.53 3.66 10.80
C HIS A 89 13.13 5.13 10.69
N ILE A 90 11.98 5.48 11.27
CA ILE A 90 11.46 6.86 11.28
C ILE A 90 11.60 7.49 12.66
N ARG A 91 11.12 6.83 13.71
CA ARG A 91 11.13 7.37 15.08
C ARG A 91 11.02 6.25 16.12
N GLY A 92 11.42 6.55 17.36
CA GLY A 92 11.22 5.69 18.52
C GLY A 92 12.22 4.55 18.63
N LYS A 93 11.81 3.43 19.22
CA LYS A 93 12.69 2.25 19.35
C LYS A 93 12.98 1.66 17.98
N LYS A 94 14.25 1.48 17.67
CA LYS A 94 14.69 0.79 16.46
C LYS A 94 14.33 -0.70 16.55
N ARG A 95 13.74 -1.24 15.48
CA ARG A 95 13.46 -2.68 15.36
C ARG A 95 14.73 -3.48 15.09
N GLN A 96 14.72 -4.72 15.55
CA GLN A 96 15.81 -5.69 15.40
C GLN A 96 15.21 -7.00 14.90
N ASP A 97 15.10 -7.12 13.59
CA ASP A 97 14.57 -8.32 12.97
C ASP A 97 15.72 -9.29 12.71
N ARG A 98 15.50 -10.59 12.91
CA ARG A 98 16.50 -11.63 12.61
C ARG A 98 16.81 -11.70 11.11
N ASP A 99 15.78 -11.55 10.28
CA ASP A 99 15.83 -11.75 8.83
C ASP A 99 15.29 -10.53 8.05
N GLY A 100 15.09 -9.38 8.70
CA GLY A 100 14.63 -8.15 8.05
C GLY A 100 15.72 -7.43 7.24
N MET A 101 15.31 -6.43 6.46
CA MET A 101 16.23 -5.55 5.73
C MET A 101 15.95 -4.09 6.07
N ARG A 102 16.99 -3.41 6.58
CA ARG A 102 16.95 -1.97 6.84
C ARG A 102 17.22 -1.15 5.58
N LEU A 103 16.31 -0.24 5.27
CA LEU A 103 16.48 0.82 4.29
C LEU A 103 17.12 2.05 4.93
N TYR A 104 17.88 2.78 4.12
CA TYR A 104 18.50 4.05 4.51
C TYR A 104 17.76 5.20 3.86
N ARG A 105 17.80 6.37 4.52
CA ARG A 105 17.26 7.58 3.94
C ARG A 105 18.18 8.02 2.79
N PRO A 106 17.64 8.29 1.59
CA PRO A 106 18.43 8.89 0.51
C PRO A 106 19.08 10.19 0.98
N GLN A 107 20.34 10.41 0.60
CA GLN A 107 21.06 11.65 0.94
C GLN A 107 20.89 12.74 -0.12
N TYR A 108 20.57 12.34 -1.35
CA TYR A 108 20.33 13.19 -2.51
C TYR A 108 19.44 12.43 -3.51
N ASP A 109 18.91 13.16 -4.49
CA ASP A 109 18.09 12.57 -5.54
C ASP A 109 18.87 11.51 -6.33
N MET A 110 18.25 10.35 -6.55
CA MET A 110 18.86 9.23 -7.25
C MET A 110 20.14 8.68 -6.59
N ASP A 111 20.27 8.82 -5.26
CA ASP A 111 21.30 8.16 -4.46
C ASP A 111 21.46 6.66 -4.85
N SER A 112 22.66 6.28 -5.28
CA SER A 112 22.92 4.97 -5.92
C SER A 112 22.60 3.80 -4.99
N ARG A 113 22.85 3.97 -3.69
CA ARG A 113 22.47 3.01 -2.65
C ARG A 113 20.95 2.88 -2.59
N SER A 114 20.22 3.98 -2.52
CA SER A 114 18.76 3.99 -2.44
C SER A 114 18.11 3.41 -3.70
N VAL A 115 18.67 3.69 -4.89
CA VAL A 115 18.25 3.08 -6.16
C VAL A 115 18.43 1.57 -6.13
N SER A 116 19.58 1.08 -5.65
CA SER A 116 19.81 -0.36 -5.46
C SER A 116 18.84 -0.98 -4.44
N GLN A 117 18.63 -0.33 -3.29
CA GLN A 117 17.67 -0.80 -2.27
C GLN A 117 16.23 -0.83 -2.78
N ARG A 118 15.84 0.13 -3.63
CA ARG A 118 14.52 0.17 -4.26
C ARG A 118 14.28 -1.06 -5.12
N LYS A 119 15.27 -1.55 -5.86
CA LYS A 119 15.14 -2.78 -6.67
C LYS A 119 14.74 -3.98 -5.81
N PHE A 120 15.44 -4.21 -4.70
CA PHE A 120 15.10 -5.30 -3.77
C PHE A 120 13.72 -5.12 -3.12
N ALA A 121 13.37 -3.87 -2.78
CA ALA A 121 12.06 -3.56 -2.21
C ALA A 121 10.92 -3.83 -3.21
N ASP A 122 11.09 -3.46 -4.48
CA ASP A 122 10.12 -3.67 -5.55
C ASP A 122 9.95 -5.17 -5.86
N GLU A 123 11.03 -5.94 -5.90
CA GLU A 123 10.99 -7.40 -6.08
C GLU A 123 10.24 -8.09 -4.93
N ASN A 124 10.55 -7.71 -3.68
CA ASN A 124 9.86 -8.22 -2.49
C ASN A 124 8.38 -7.83 -2.49
N TYR A 125 8.05 -6.58 -2.86
CA TYR A 125 6.68 -6.11 -2.92
C TYR A 125 5.88 -6.79 -4.03
N SER A 126 6.50 -7.05 -5.17
CA SER A 126 5.91 -7.85 -6.25
C SER A 126 5.57 -9.26 -5.78
N HIS A 127 6.48 -9.92 -5.06
CA HIS A 127 6.23 -11.23 -4.45
C HIS A 127 5.05 -11.19 -3.46
N ILE A 128 4.98 -10.17 -2.61
CA ILE A 128 3.89 -9.99 -1.65
C ILE A 128 2.55 -9.79 -2.37
N LEU A 129 2.47 -8.85 -3.31
CA LEU A 129 1.23 -8.49 -3.99
C LEU A 129 0.64 -9.66 -4.76
N TYR A 130 1.49 -10.47 -5.39
CA TYR A 130 1.08 -11.60 -6.22
C TYR A 130 1.09 -12.94 -5.49
N ASN A 131 1.32 -12.96 -4.17
CA ASN A 131 1.24 -14.19 -3.40
C ASN A 131 -0.14 -14.86 -3.55
N GLY A 132 -0.15 -16.13 -3.94
CA GLY A 132 -1.36 -16.90 -4.23
C GLY A 132 -2.14 -16.47 -5.48
N SER A 133 -1.65 -15.50 -6.26
CA SER A 133 -2.28 -15.09 -7.52
C SER A 133 -1.90 -16.04 -8.65
N LYS A 134 -2.90 -16.43 -9.47
CA LYS A 134 -2.66 -17.22 -10.70
C LYS A 134 -2.06 -16.40 -11.83
N ILE A 135 -2.22 -15.08 -11.79
CA ILE A 135 -1.81 -14.15 -12.84
C ILE A 135 -0.89 -13.10 -12.23
N LYS A 136 0.25 -12.86 -12.90
CA LYS A 136 1.14 -11.74 -12.62
C LYS A 136 1.13 -10.80 -13.83
N ARG A 137 0.70 -9.55 -13.64
CA ARG A 137 0.76 -8.55 -14.70
C ARG A 137 2.18 -8.00 -14.79
N LYS A 138 2.61 -7.67 -16.01
CA LYS A 138 3.78 -6.81 -16.21
C LYS A 138 3.32 -5.38 -15.93
N TYR A 139 3.93 -4.75 -14.94
CA TYR A 139 3.79 -3.34 -14.65
C TYR A 139 5.18 -2.72 -14.68
#